data_AF-N1MLW8-F1
#
_entry.id   AF-N1MLW8-F1
#
_cell.length_a   1.000
_cell.length_b   1.000
_cell.length_c   1.000
_cell.angle_alpha   90.00
_cell.angle_beta   90.00
_cell.angle_gamma   90.00
#
_symmetry.space_group_name_H-M   'P 1'
#
loop_
_entity.id
_entity.type
_entity.pdbx_description
1 polymer ?
#
loop_
_entity_poly.entity_id
_entity_poly.type
_entity_poly.pdbx_seq_one_letter_code
_entity_poly.pdbx_strand_id
1 'polypeptide(L)'
;MAQTSAFCLAQQSIHHARSLSETLPNARRVAVAAANAWGREAKLAASAERRRATRTVETEDEAIAAEFRAEEEAEAALNAASTPAN
;
A
#
# COMPACT_ATOMS: atom_id res chain seq x y z
N MET A 1 -6.86 14.65 -1.33
CA MET A 1 -7.17 13.37 -0.66
C MET A 1 -6.65 12.25 -1.53
N ALA A 2 -5.90 11.29 -0.97
CA ALA A 2 -5.50 10.11 -1.72
C ALA A 2 -6.73 9.22 -1.97
N GLN A 3 -6.93 8.77 -3.21
CA GLN A 3 -7.98 7.81 -3.54
C GLN A 3 -7.57 6.44 -3.02
N THR A 4 -7.91 6.17 -1.76
CA THR A 4 -7.66 4.87 -1.12
C THR A 4 -8.73 3.87 -1.52
N SER A 5 -8.45 2.58 -1.31
CA SER A 5 -9.43 1.52 -1.50
C SER A 5 -10.71 1.78 -0.68
N ALA A 6 -10.55 2.26 0.56
CA ALA A 6 -11.65 2.65 1.44
C ALA A 6 -12.51 3.78 0.85
N PHE A 7 -11.88 4.81 0.27
CA PHE A 7 -12.61 5.91 -0.39
C PHE A 7 -13.41 5.39 -1.59
N CYS A 8 -12.82 4.55 -2.44
CA CYS A 8 -13.51 3.97 -3.59
C CYS A 8 -14.69 3.07 -3.17
N LEU A 9 -14.55 2.30 -2.08
CA LEU A 9 -15.64 1.49 -1.53
C LEU A 9 -16.78 2.36 -0.97
N ALA A 10 -16.46 3.48 -0.32
CA ALA A 10 -17.47 4.43 0.13
C ALA A 10 -18.25 5.05 -1.04
N GLN A 11 -17.57 5.39 -2.14
CA GLN A 11 -18.25 5.86 -3.35
C GLN A 11 -19.12 4.77 -3.99
N GLN A 12 -18.64 3.53 -4.05
CA GLN A 12 -19.42 2.39 -4.53
C GLN A 12 -20.72 2.24 -3.73
N SER A 13 -20.67 2.29 -2.40
CA SER A 13 -21.86 2.11 -1.56
C SER A 13 -22.87 3.24 -1.75
N ILE A 14 -22.42 4.49 -1.87
CA ILE A 14 -23.28 5.66 -2.16
C ILE A 14 -24.00 5.47 -3.50
N HIS A 15 -23.27 5.12 -4.55
CA HIS A 15 -23.87 4.94 -5.88
C HIS A 15 -24.79 3.71 -5.95
N HIS A 16 -24.47 2.66 -5.21
CA HIS A 16 -25.35 1.50 -5.07
C HIS A 16 -26.65 1.88 -4.37
N ALA A 17 -26.59 2.56 -3.23
CA ALA A 17 -27.77 3.07 -2.52
C ALA A 17 -28.62 3.98 -3.42
N ARG A 18 -27.98 4.89 -4.17
CA ARG A 18 -28.67 5.74 -5.15
C ARG A 18 -29.39 4.94 -6.23
N SER A 19 -28.79 3.85 -6.72
CA SER A 19 -29.43 3.01 -7.73
C SER A 19 -30.73 2.36 -7.24
N LEU A 20 -30.80 2.05 -5.93
CA LEU A 20 -31.98 1.46 -5.30
C LEU A 20 -33.11 2.48 -5.10
N SER A 21 -32.76 3.74 -4.81
CA SER A 21 -33.75 4.82 -4.62
C SER A 21 -34.25 5.45 -5.93
N GLU A 22 -33.55 5.23 -7.04
CA GLU A 22 -33.85 5.90 -8.31
C GLU A 22 -35.05 5.27 -9.04
N THR A 23 -35.97 6.12 -9.50
CA THR A 23 -37.22 5.72 -10.15
C THR A 23 -37.10 5.72 -11.67
N LEU A 24 -36.22 6.56 -12.23
CA LEU A 24 -36.00 6.63 -13.66
C LEU A 24 -35.03 5.52 -14.11
N PRO A 25 -35.41 4.66 -15.08
CA PRO A 25 -34.57 3.53 -15.50
C PRO A 25 -33.18 3.93 -16.01
N ASN A 26 -33.07 5.08 -16.69
CA ASN A 26 -31.80 5.60 -17.18
C ASN A 26 -30.88 6.02 -16.04
N ALA A 27 -31.38 6.78 -15.06
CA ALA A 27 -30.62 7.23 -13.92
C ALA A 27 -30.19 6.04 -13.03
N ARG A 28 -31.06 5.04 -12.86
CA ARG A 28 -30.72 3.78 -12.17
C ARG A 28 -29.55 3.09 -12.86
N ARG A 29 -29.58 2.94 -14.18
CA ARG A 29 -28.48 2.34 -14.96
C ARG A 29 -27.16 3.08 -14.78
N VAL A 30 -27.19 4.42 -14.80
CA VAL A 30 -26.00 5.24 -14.57
C VAL A 30 -25.47 5.04 -13.15
N ALA A 31 -26.33 5.02 -12.13
CA ALA A 31 -25.92 4.79 -10.75
C ALA A 31 -25.28 3.40 -10.55
N VAL A 32 -25.85 2.35 -11.15
CA VAL A 32 -25.24 1.00 -11.14
C VAL A 32 -23.88 0.99 -11.85
N ALA A 33 -23.79 1.63 -13.01
CA ALA A 33 -22.53 1.70 -13.76
C ALA A 33 -21.44 2.44 -12.96
N ALA A 34 -21.79 3.53 -12.30
CA ALA A 34 -20.89 4.27 -11.42
C ALA A 34 -20.45 3.43 -10.22
N ALA A 35 -21.39 2.75 -9.54
CA ALA A 35 -21.05 1.84 -8.43
C ALA A 35 -20.06 0.74 -8.87
N ASN A 36 -20.28 0.15 -10.05
CA ASN A 36 -19.39 -0.86 -10.59
C ASN A 36 -18.00 -0.29 -10.96
N ALA A 37 -17.93 0.94 -11.47
CA ALA A 37 -16.66 1.60 -11.75
C ALA A 37 -15.87 1.84 -10.46
N TRP A 38 -16.51 2.37 -9.42
CA TRP A 38 -15.89 2.55 -8.11
C TRP A 38 -15.43 1.23 -7.49
N GLY A 39 -16.19 0.15 -7.65
CA GLY A 39 -15.79 -1.18 -7.21
C GLY A 39 -14.54 -1.72 -7.93
N ARG A 40 -14.30 -1.35 -9.20
CA ARG A 40 -13.06 -1.68 -9.90
C ARG A 40 -11.89 -0.85 -9.39
N GLU A 41 -12.07 0.45 -9.23
CA GLU A 41 -11.04 1.35 -8.69
C GLU A 41 -10.63 0.96 -7.26
N ALA A 42 -11.58 0.52 -6.43
CA ALA A 42 -11.28 0.01 -5.09
C ALA A 42 -10.29 -1.16 -5.12
N LYS A 43 -10.43 -2.08 -6.09
CA LYS A 43 -9.51 -3.21 -6.24
C LYS A 43 -8.13 -2.76 -6.70
N LEU A 44 -8.07 -1.81 -7.64
CA LEU A 44 -6.80 -1.25 -8.13
C LEU A 44 -6.07 -0.50 -7.01
N ALA A 45 -6.79 0.33 -6.25
CA ALA A 45 -6.26 1.02 -5.09
C ALA A 45 -5.77 0.04 -4.02
N ALA A 46 -6.53 -1.00 -3.70
CA ALA A 46 -6.12 -2.02 -2.72
C ALA A 46 -4.86 -2.78 -3.16
N SER A 47 -4.69 -3.02 -4.46
CA SER A 47 -3.46 -3.60 -5.02
C SER A 47 -2.28 -2.63 -4.93
N ALA A 48 -2.49 -1.34 -5.24
CA ALA A 48 -1.46 -0.31 -5.13
C ALA A 48 -1.03 -0.09 -3.66
N GLU A 49 -1.98 -0.08 -2.73
CA GLU A 49 -1.73 0.03 -1.29
C GLU A 49 -0.90 -1.14 -0.78
N ARG A 50 -1.27 -2.39 -1.13
CA ARG A 50 -0.48 -3.57 -0.79
C ARG A 50 0.94 -3.49 -1.32
N ARG A 51 1.12 -3.13 -2.59
CA ARG A 51 2.46 -2.99 -3.19
C ARG A 51 3.30 -1.94 -2.47
N ARG A 52 2.70 -0.82 -2.06
CA ARG A 52 3.40 0.20 -1.27
C ARG A 52 3.81 -0.34 0.09
N ALA A 53 2.92 -1.05 0.79
CA ALA A 53 3.22 -1.64 2.08
C ALA A 53 4.35 -2.68 1.99
N THR A 54 4.30 -3.59 1.02
CA THR A 54 5.39 -4.58 0.81
C THR A 54 6.71 -3.91 0.50
N ARG A 55 6.72 -2.91 -0.38
CA ARG A 55 7.94 -2.15 -0.70
C ARG A 55 8.51 -1.45 0.52
N THR A 56 7.67 -0.90 1.40
CA THR A 56 8.13 -0.29 2.66
C THR A 56 8.83 -1.32 3.55
N VAL A 57 8.27 -2.53 3.68
CA VAL A 57 8.90 -3.62 4.45
C VAL A 57 10.25 -4.02 3.85
N GLU A 58 10.34 -4.19 2.53
CA GLU A 58 11.61 -4.49 1.85
C GLU A 58 12.68 -3.42 2.16
N THR A 59 12.30 -2.13 2.15
CA THR A 59 13.25 -1.05 2.50
C THR A 59 13.66 -1.05 3.98
N GLU A 60 12.78 -1.47 4.89
CA GLU A 60 13.10 -1.59 6.32
C GLU A 60 14.07 -2.77 6.55
N ASP A 61 13.84 -3.90 5.91
CA ASP A 61 14.73 -5.07 5.98
C ASP A 61 16.12 -4.75 5.38
N GLU A 62 16.18 -4.01 4.28
CA GLU A 62 17.44 -3.54 3.68
C GLU A 62 18.22 -2.61 4.63
N ALA A 63 17.52 -1.73 5.35
CA ALA A 63 18.13 -0.82 6.32
C ALA A 63 18.71 -1.61 7.51
N ILE A 64 17.96 -2.56 8.06
CA ILE A 64 18.42 -3.43 9.14
C ILE A 64 19.66 -4.22 8.70
N ALA A 65 19.62 -4.84 7.52
CA ALA A 65 20.76 -5.60 7.01
C ALA A 65 22.02 -4.72 6.80
N ALA A 66 21.84 -3.44 6.48
CA ALA A 66 22.95 -2.49 6.41
C ALA A 66 23.54 -2.16 7.79
N GLU A 67 22.71 -2.03 8.82
CA GLU A 67 23.15 -1.83 10.21
C GLU A 67 23.98 -3.02 10.70
N PHE A 68 23.51 -4.25 10.51
CA PHE A 68 24.27 -5.46 10.89
C PHE A 68 25.64 -5.53 10.23
N ARG A 69 25.73 -5.25 8.93
CA ARG A 69 27.03 -5.22 8.22
C ARG A 69 27.96 -4.14 8.78
N ALA A 70 27.43 -2.97 9.11
CA ALA A 70 28.23 -1.90 9.69
C ALA A 70 28.76 -2.27 11.08
N GLU A 71 27.97 -2.97 11.90
CA GLU A 71 28.40 -3.50 13.19
C GLU A 71 29.49 -4.57 13.03
N GLU A 72 29.31 -5.53 12.12
CA GLU A 72 30.32 -6.57 11.83
C GLU A 72 31.64 -5.96 11.33
N GLU A 73 31.58 -4.97 10.43
CA GLU A 73 32.76 -4.26 9.94
C GLU A 73 33.46 -3.49 11.07
N ALA A 74 32.70 -2.84 11.96
CA ALA A 74 33.26 -2.14 13.11
C ALA A 74 33.92 -3.10 14.11
N GLU A 75 33.30 -4.25 14.38
CA GLU A 75 33.85 -5.28 15.25
C GLU A 75 35.13 -5.90 14.64
N ALA A 76 35.12 -6.18 13.33
CA ALA A 76 36.31 -6.66 12.62
C ALA A 76 37.45 -5.64 12.67
N ALA A 77 37.15 -4.34 12.51
CA ALA A 77 38.14 -3.27 12.63
C ALA A 77 38.72 -3.16 14.06
N LEU A 78 37.87 -3.29 15.08
CA LEU A 78 38.29 -3.27 16.49
C LEU A 78 39.19 -4.46 16.83
N ASN A 79 38.85 -5.65 16.35
CA ASN A 79 39.63 -6.87 16.53
C ASN A 79 40.98 -6.79 15.79
N ALA A 80 40.99 -6.26 14.57
CA ALA A 80 42.22 -6.04 13.81
C ALA A 80 43.15 -5.03 14.49
N ALA A 81 42.60 -3.96 15.07
CA ALA A 81 43.37 -2.97 15.83
C ALA A 81 43.92 -3.50 17.17
N SER A 82 43.32 -4.55 17.73
CA SER A 82 43.68 -5.13 19.02
C SER A 82 44.72 -6.26 18.93
N THR A 83 45.16 -6.66 17.73
CA THR A 83 46.14 -7.73 17.54
C THR A 83 47.57 -7.14 17.53
N PRO A 84 48.43 -7.39 18.53
CA PRO A 84 49.79 -6.85 18.54
C PRO A 84 50.66 -7.55 17.50
N ALA A 85 51.33 -6.77 16.65
CA ALA A 85 52.35 -7.25 15.72
C ALA A 85 53.55 -7.79 16.53
N ASN A 86 53.83 -9.09 16.37
CA ASN A 86 55.01 -9.75 16.91
C ASN A 86 56.13 -9.78 15.88
#